data_AF-A0A811PCK2-F1
#
_entry.id   AF-A0A811PCK2-F1
#
_cell.length_a   1.000
_cell.length_b   1.000
_cell.length_c   1.000
_cell.angle_alpha   90.00
_cell.angle_beta   90.00
_cell.angle_gamma   90.00
#
_symmetry.space_group_name_H-M   'P 1'
#
loop_
_entity.id
_entity.type
_entity.pdbx_description
1 polymer ?
#
loop_
_entity_poly.entity_id
_entity_poly.type
_entity_poly.pdbx_seq_one_letter_code
_entity_poly.pdbx_strand_id
1 'polypeptide(L)'
;MGCFDLLHSAINISPILLGRNLEDVIKPNIASLHQCGLTASNVLEFAMLICMKPEDVRERVACAEKLGVPRNTGMFTSALWAVCCVGPNSIGAKMDVMKATLGCSEAELALIVCKSPQILRISEGKLSRTVKFLKKRFVQKFIDPYNKSIAGLADAYATACAEKMPHEDEVHSQQHARDTEKQRQR
;
A
#
# COMPACT_ATOMS: atom_id res chain seq x y z
N MET A 1 30.85 -10.07 -10.98
CA MET A 1 29.91 -10.84 -11.81
C MET A 1 29.65 -10.06 -13.07
N GLY A 2 29.89 -10.65 -14.24
CA GLY A 2 29.70 -9.96 -15.52
C GLY A 2 28.22 -9.90 -15.90
N CYS A 3 27.89 -9.04 -16.87
CA CYS A 3 26.55 -8.94 -17.48
C CYS A 3 26.06 -10.29 -18.04
N PHE A 4 26.98 -11.14 -18.49
CA PHE A 4 26.68 -12.45 -19.07
C PHE A 4 26.19 -13.48 -18.03
N ASP A 5 26.74 -13.49 -16.80
CA ASP A 5 26.34 -14.41 -15.73
C ASP A 5 24.91 -14.11 -15.26
N LEU A 6 24.58 -12.81 -15.18
CA LEU A 6 23.25 -12.33 -14.85
C LEU A 6 22.25 -12.65 -15.96
N LEU A 7 22.64 -12.48 -17.23
CA LEU A 7 21.78 -12.79 -18.37
C LEU A 7 21.51 -14.29 -18.51
N HIS A 8 22.53 -15.14 -18.34
CA HIS A 8 22.38 -16.60 -18.39
C HIS A 8 21.48 -17.11 -17.24
N SER A 9 21.66 -16.56 -16.03
CA SER A 9 20.77 -16.84 -14.90
C SER A 9 19.34 -16.36 -15.17
N ALA A 10 19.19 -15.14 -15.70
CA ALA A 10 17.89 -14.56 -16.03
C ALA A 10 17.12 -15.40 -17.07
N ILE A 11 17.79 -15.87 -18.12
CA ILE A 11 17.20 -16.70 -19.18
C ILE A 11 16.71 -18.05 -18.63
N ASN A 12 17.50 -18.70 -17.77
CA ASN A 12 17.10 -19.96 -17.14
C ASN A 12 15.92 -19.78 -16.17
N ILE A 13 15.85 -18.63 -15.49
CA ILE A 13 14.76 -18.31 -14.56
C ILE A 13 13.50 -17.89 -15.33
N SER A 14 13.64 -17.28 -16.51
CA SER A 14 12.54 -16.69 -17.25
C SER A 14 12.76 -16.74 -18.77
N PRO A 15 12.34 -17.83 -19.42
CA PRO A 15 12.45 -18.00 -20.88
C PRO A 15 11.77 -16.89 -21.70
N ILE A 16 10.86 -16.14 -21.08
CA ILE A 16 10.16 -15.00 -21.70
C ILE A 16 11.12 -13.90 -22.19
N LEU A 17 12.36 -13.87 -21.69
CA LEU A 17 13.39 -12.91 -22.07
C LEU A 17 13.99 -13.22 -23.44
N LEU A 18 13.96 -14.47 -23.90
CA LEU A 18 14.57 -14.91 -25.17
C LEU A 18 13.94 -14.27 -26.41
N GLY A 19 12.68 -13.81 -26.29
CA GLY A 19 11.95 -13.16 -27.38
C GLY A 19 11.94 -11.63 -27.30
N ARG A 20 12.86 -11.01 -26.56
CA ARG A 20 12.91 -9.55 -26.37
C ARG A 20 14.26 -8.98 -26.78
N ASN A 21 14.25 -7.75 -27.30
CA ASN A 21 15.46 -7.06 -27.68
C ASN A 21 16.28 -6.69 -26.44
N LEU A 22 17.53 -7.18 -26.39
CA LEU A 22 18.40 -6.98 -25.24
C LEU A 22 18.79 -5.51 -25.04
N GLU A 23 19.16 -4.82 -26.11
CA GLU A 23 19.68 -3.45 -26.06
C GLU A 23 18.58 -2.43 -25.81
N ASP A 24 17.44 -2.58 -26.49
CA ASP A 24 16.38 -1.57 -26.51
C ASP A 24 15.33 -1.77 -25.41
N VAL A 25 15.22 -2.98 -24.84
CA VAL A 25 14.19 -3.32 -23.85
C VAL A 25 14.79 -3.80 -22.55
N ILE A 26 15.55 -4.89 -22.58
CA ILE A 26 15.99 -5.57 -21.35
C ILE A 26 16.97 -4.69 -20.56
N LYS A 27 18.05 -4.20 -21.19
CA LYS A 27 19.06 -3.36 -20.52
C LYS A 27 18.48 -2.09 -19.90
N PRO A 28 17.69 -1.25 -20.61
CA PRO A 28 17.14 -0.03 -20.00
C PRO A 28 16.16 -0.33 -18.87
N ASN A 29 15.39 -1.43 -18.96
CA ASN A 29 14.49 -1.82 -17.88
C ASN A 29 15.25 -2.28 -16.64
N ILE A 30 16.27 -3.11 -16.80
CA ILE A 30 17.16 -3.52 -15.68
C ILE A 30 17.83 -2.30 -15.05
N ALA A 31 18.35 -1.37 -15.86
CA ALA A 31 18.96 -0.14 -15.36
C ALA A 31 17.97 0.73 -14.57
N SER A 32 16.74 0.89 -15.07
CA SER A 32 15.67 1.61 -14.38
C SER A 32 15.33 0.99 -13.02
N LEU A 33 15.24 -0.34 -12.95
CA LEU A 33 14.99 -1.06 -11.70
C LEU A 33 16.17 -0.93 -10.71
N HIS A 34 17.41 -0.94 -11.20
CA HIS A 34 18.58 -0.65 -10.37
C HIS A 34 18.58 0.78 -9.83
N GLN A 35 18.14 1.78 -10.61
CA GLN A 35 17.97 3.17 -10.13
C GLN A 35 16.87 3.30 -9.06
N CYS A 36 15.99 2.31 -8.94
CA CYS A 36 15.01 2.21 -7.86
C CYS A 36 15.56 1.48 -6.62
N GLY A 37 16.79 0.96 -6.70
CA GLY A 37 17.48 0.26 -5.63
C GLY A 37 17.24 -1.23 -5.57
N LEU A 38 16.73 -1.85 -6.65
CA LEU A 38 16.62 -3.30 -6.73
C LEU A 38 18.00 -3.91 -6.93
N THR A 39 18.26 -5.00 -6.20
CA THR A 39 19.49 -5.79 -6.36
C THR A 39 19.38 -6.72 -7.57
N ALA A 40 20.51 -7.23 -8.06
CA ALA A 40 20.52 -8.16 -9.18
C ALA A 40 19.68 -9.42 -8.91
N SER A 41 19.58 -9.87 -7.65
CA SER A 41 18.74 -11.00 -7.26
C SER A 41 17.25 -10.68 -7.37
N ASN A 42 16.84 -9.48 -6.93
CA ASN A 42 15.41 -9.12 -6.93
C ASN A 42 14.92 -8.64 -8.30
N VAL A 43 15.80 -8.07 -9.14
CA VAL A 43 15.44 -7.67 -10.50
C VAL A 43 14.87 -8.85 -11.28
N LEU A 44 15.44 -10.06 -11.11
CA LEU A 44 14.99 -11.25 -11.83
C LEU A 44 13.59 -11.73 -11.43
N GLU A 45 13.13 -11.39 -10.21
CA GLU A 45 11.73 -11.66 -9.82
C GLU A 45 10.78 -10.91 -10.76
N PHE A 46 11.18 -9.76 -11.30
CA PHE A 46 10.38 -8.91 -12.19
C PHE A 46 10.54 -9.25 -13.68
N ALA A 47 10.77 -10.50 -14.06
CA ALA A 47 10.98 -10.89 -15.45
C ALA A 47 9.89 -10.33 -16.41
N MET A 48 8.62 -10.41 -15.99
CA MET A 48 7.50 -9.85 -16.77
C MET A 48 7.65 -8.34 -17.01
N LEU A 49 8.09 -7.59 -15.99
CA LEU A 49 8.31 -6.15 -16.07
C LEU A 49 9.52 -5.83 -16.96
N ILE A 50 10.61 -6.61 -16.86
CA ILE A 50 11.81 -6.44 -17.70
C ILE A 50 11.47 -6.61 -19.19
N CYS A 51 10.46 -7.42 -19.52
CA CYS A 51 10.01 -7.63 -20.89
C CYS A 51 8.97 -6.61 -21.40
N MET A 52 8.53 -5.66 -20.55
CA MET A 52 7.59 -4.59 -20.95
C MET A 52 8.31 -3.49 -21.73
N LYS A 53 7.54 -2.62 -22.39
CA LYS A 53 8.14 -1.45 -23.01
C LYS A 53 8.72 -0.52 -21.94
N PRO A 54 9.85 0.15 -22.18
CA PRO A 54 10.46 1.02 -21.18
C PRO A 54 9.53 2.09 -20.61
N GLU A 55 8.60 2.62 -21.40
CA GLU A 55 7.55 3.53 -20.96
C GLU A 55 6.63 2.93 -19.90
N ASP A 56 6.19 1.68 -20.07
CA ASP A 56 5.31 0.98 -19.13
C ASP A 56 6.04 0.69 -17.82
N VAL A 57 7.34 0.38 -17.89
CA VAL A 57 8.16 0.19 -16.68
C VAL A 57 8.28 1.49 -15.91
N ARG A 58 8.55 2.61 -16.60
CA ARG A 58 8.61 3.94 -15.97
C ARG A 58 7.28 4.33 -15.34
N GLU A 59 6.16 4.05 -16.01
CA GLU A 59 4.82 4.30 -15.46
C GLU A 59 4.59 3.52 -14.17
N ARG A 60 4.94 2.22 -14.13
CA ARG A 60 4.79 1.38 -12.94
C ARG A 60 5.70 1.82 -11.79
N VAL A 61 6.93 2.22 -12.10
CA VAL A 61 7.85 2.80 -11.11
C VAL A 61 7.25 4.09 -10.54
N ALA A 62 6.80 5.02 -11.38
CA ALA A 62 6.19 6.27 -10.94
C ALA A 62 4.91 6.03 -10.12
N CYS A 63 4.12 5.02 -10.47
CA CYS A 63 2.95 4.60 -9.70
C CYS A 63 3.35 4.08 -8.31
N ALA A 64 4.43 3.28 -8.21
CA ALA A 64 4.94 2.79 -6.92
C ALA A 64 5.48 3.94 -6.03
N GLU A 65 6.12 4.94 -6.61
CA GLU A 65 6.56 6.14 -5.87
C GLU A 65 5.39 6.92 -5.28
N LYS A 66 4.29 7.05 -6.02
CA LYS A 66 3.06 7.71 -5.56
C LYS A 66 2.39 6.99 -4.37
N LEU A 67 2.77 5.74 -4.07
CA LEU A 67 2.35 5.04 -2.85
C LEU A 67 3.08 5.54 -1.58
N GLY A 68 3.99 6.50 -1.72
CA GLY A 68 4.74 7.09 -0.59
C GLY A 68 5.88 6.22 -0.08
N VAL A 69 6.27 5.17 -0.82
CA VAL A 69 7.39 4.28 -0.46
C VAL A 69 8.69 4.83 -1.04
N PRO A 70 9.72 5.10 -0.23
CA PRO A 70 10.99 5.59 -0.72
C PRO A 70 11.74 4.52 -1.53
N ARG A 71 12.35 4.94 -2.65
CA ARG A 71 13.30 4.11 -3.42
C ARG A 71 14.47 3.65 -2.54
N ASN A 72 15.21 2.65 -3.02
CA ASN A 72 16.36 2.09 -2.31
C ASN A 72 16.02 1.45 -0.96
N THR A 73 14.76 1.06 -0.79
CA THR A 73 14.31 0.25 0.35
C THR A 73 13.80 -1.09 -0.17
N GLY A 74 13.95 -2.15 0.63
CA GLY A 74 13.31 -3.44 0.32
C GLY A 74 11.78 -3.33 0.21
N MET A 75 11.18 -2.30 0.82
CA MET A 75 9.75 -2.01 0.69
C MET A 75 9.36 -1.57 -0.71
N PHE A 76 10.25 -0.86 -1.43
CA PHE A 76 9.97 -0.41 -2.80
C PHE A 76 9.75 -1.59 -3.75
N THR A 77 10.51 -2.68 -3.58
CA THR A 77 10.27 -3.96 -4.29
C THR A 77 8.84 -4.47 -4.05
N SER A 78 8.36 -4.41 -2.79
CA SER A 78 7.00 -4.85 -2.46
C SER A 78 5.93 -3.93 -3.07
N ALA A 79 6.18 -2.61 -3.09
CA ALA A 79 5.32 -1.63 -3.75
C ALA A 79 5.23 -1.86 -5.25
N LEU A 80 6.37 -2.06 -5.90
CA LEU A 80 6.43 -2.35 -7.33
C LEU A 80 5.72 -3.66 -7.68
N TRP A 81 5.85 -4.69 -6.83
CA TRP A 81 5.14 -5.96 -7.01
C TRP A 81 3.62 -5.77 -6.90
N ALA A 82 3.16 -4.95 -5.95
CA ALA A 82 1.75 -4.61 -5.82
C ALA A 82 1.21 -3.91 -7.07
N VAL A 83 1.94 -2.90 -7.59
CA VAL A 83 1.59 -2.21 -8.84
C VAL A 83 1.60 -3.16 -10.03
N CYS A 84 2.56 -4.10 -10.10
CA CYS A 84 2.61 -5.12 -11.14
C CYS A 84 1.37 -6.02 -11.12
N CYS A 85 0.96 -6.51 -9.94
CA CYS A 85 -0.22 -7.36 -9.80
C CYS A 85 -1.54 -6.64 -10.06
N VAL A 86 -1.67 -5.38 -9.65
CA VAL A 86 -2.94 -4.64 -9.76
C VAL A 86 -3.07 -3.91 -11.10
N GLY A 87 -1.96 -3.40 -11.63
CA GLY A 87 -1.92 -2.52 -12.80
C GLY A 87 -1.95 -1.04 -12.39
N PRO A 88 -1.10 -0.17 -13.00
CA PRO A 88 -0.95 1.23 -12.58
C PRO A 88 -2.26 2.01 -12.70
N ASN A 89 -3.07 1.71 -13.72
CA ASN A 89 -4.35 2.35 -13.97
C ASN A 89 -5.47 1.91 -13.02
N SER A 90 -5.28 0.80 -12.30
CA SER A 90 -6.29 0.23 -11.39
C SER A 90 -5.95 0.43 -9.91
N ILE A 91 -4.78 1.00 -9.60
CA ILE A 91 -4.36 1.25 -8.22
C ILE A 91 -5.32 2.19 -7.49
N GLY A 92 -5.77 3.28 -8.12
CA GLY A 92 -6.73 4.21 -7.50
C GLY A 92 -8.03 3.50 -7.09
N ALA A 93 -8.66 2.78 -8.03
CA ALA A 93 -9.86 2.00 -7.74
C ALA A 93 -9.63 0.95 -6.64
N LYS A 94 -8.44 0.32 -6.63
CA LYS A 94 -8.08 -0.64 -5.58
C LYS A 94 -7.94 0.02 -4.21
N MET A 95 -7.37 1.23 -4.15
CA MET A 95 -7.28 2.01 -2.93
C MET A 95 -8.66 2.40 -2.42
N ASP A 96 -9.59 2.81 -3.29
CA ASP A 96 -10.97 3.11 -2.88
C ASP A 96 -11.68 1.90 -2.26
N VAL A 97 -11.53 0.72 -2.85
CA VAL A 97 -12.05 -0.54 -2.28
C VAL A 97 -11.44 -0.81 -0.90
N MET A 98 -10.14 -0.57 -0.72
CA MET A 98 -9.48 -0.78 0.58
C MET A 98 -9.94 0.21 1.64
N LYS A 99 -10.04 1.49 1.28
CA LYS A 99 -10.57 2.55 2.13
C LYS A 99 -11.96 2.19 2.64
N ALA A 100 -12.86 1.81 1.73
CA ALA A 100 -14.22 1.42 2.06
C ALA A 100 -14.28 0.15 2.93
N THR A 101 -13.46 -0.86 2.62
CA THR A 101 -13.45 -2.13 3.36
C THR A 101 -12.87 -1.98 4.77
N LEU A 102 -11.83 -1.17 4.93
CA LEU A 102 -11.18 -0.90 6.22
C LEU A 102 -11.98 0.11 7.06
N GLY A 103 -12.75 0.99 6.41
CA GLY A 103 -13.45 2.09 7.06
C GLY A 103 -12.51 3.20 7.53
N CYS A 104 -11.34 3.35 6.88
CA CYS A 104 -10.33 4.35 7.25
C CYS A 104 -10.40 5.60 6.36
N SER A 105 -9.72 6.66 6.80
CA SER A 105 -9.45 7.86 6.02
C SER A 105 -8.41 7.62 4.92
N GLU A 106 -8.28 8.58 4.00
CA GLU A 106 -7.28 8.53 2.95
C GLU A 106 -5.84 8.58 3.50
N ALA A 107 -5.59 9.43 4.50
CA ALA A 107 -4.28 9.54 5.15
C ALA A 107 -3.89 8.24 5.87
N GLU A 108 -4.81 7.60 6.59
CA GLU A 108 -4.57 6.30 7.22
C GLU A 108 -4.30 5.22 6.17
N LEU A 109 -5.07 5.18 5.08
CA LEU A 109 -4.81 4.22 4.01
C LEU A 109 -3.44 4.45 3.38
N ALA A 110 -3.05 5.70 3.10
CA ALA A 110 -1.74 6.03 2.56
C ALA A 110 -0.62 5.54 3.48
N LEU A 111 -0.75 5.72 4.80
CA LEU A 111 0.20 5.21 5.79
C LEU A 111 0.27 3.68 5.81
N ILE A 112 -0.88 3.01 5.78
CA ILE A 112 -0.97 1.53 5.73
C ILE A 112 -0.29 1.00 4.47
N VAL A 113 -0.60 1.58 3.31
CA VAL A 113 -0.04 1.17 2.02
C VAL A 113 1.46 1.46 1.95
N CYS A 114 1.92 2.60 2.44
CA CYS A 114 3.35 2.93 2.53
C CYS A 114 4.12 1.89 3.37
N LYS A 115 3.56 1.48 4.52
CA LYS A 115 4.18 0.48 5.40
C LYS A 115 3.99 -0.97 4.95
N SER A 116 2.97 -1.25 4.15
CA SER A 116 2.54 -2.60 3.81
C SER A 116 1.89 -2.67 2.41
N PRO A 117 2.64 -2.41 1.32
CA PRO A 117 2.07 -2.32 -0.03
C PRO A 117 1.39 -3.62 -0.49
N GLN A 118 1.82 -4.76 0.05
CA GLN A 118 1.22 -6.07 -0.20
C GLN A 118 -0.27 -6.14 0.15
N ILE A 119 -0.78 -5.23 0.98
CA ILE A 119 -2.21 -5.15 1.27
C ILE A 119 -3.01 -5.01 -0.02
N LEU A 120 -2.51 -4.22 -1.00
CA LEU A 120 -3.12 -3.99 -2.32
C LEU A 120 -3.32 -5.27 -3.13
N ARG A 121 -2.61 -6.35 -2.80
CA ARG A 121 -2.74 -7.66 -3.48
C ARG A 121 -3.83 -8.55 -2.86
N ILE A 122 -4.38 -8.17 -1.71
CA ILE A 122 -5.46 -8.91 -1.05
C ILE A 122 -6.78 -8.64 -1.79
N SER A 123 -7.57 -9.68 -2.05
CA SER A 123 -8.91 -9.52 -2.62
C SER A 123 -9.85 -8.87 -1.61
N GLU A 124 -10.83 -8.11 -2.09
CA GLU A 124 -11.83 -7.48 -1.25
C GLU A 124 -12.53 -8.49 -0.35
N GLY A 125 -12.96 -9.64 -0.90
CA GLY A 125 -13.61 -10.69 -0.13
C GLY A 125 -12.72 -11.34 0.93
N LYS A 126 -11.40 -11.38 0.75
CA LYS A 126 -10.47 -11.84 1.80
C LYS A 126 -10.29 -10.76 2.86
N LEU A 127 -10.10 -9.50 2.46
CA LEU A 127 -9.94 -8.37 3.37
C LEU A 127 -11.19 -8.18 4.24
N SER A 128 -12.38 -8.17 3.63
CA SER A 128 -13.67 -8.05 4.32
C SER A 128 -13.87 -9.14 5.37
N ARG A 129 -13.53 -10.40 5.04
CA ARG A 129 -13.59 -11.51 6.01
C ARG A 129 -12.62 -11.33 7.16
N THR A 130 -11.38 -10.91 6.87
CA THR A 130 -10.38 -10.63 7.91
C THR A 130 -10.81 -9.50 8.83
N VAL A 131 -11.31 -8.38 8.29
CA VAL A 131 -11.81 -7.24 9.08
C VAL A 131 -13.00 -7.67 9.96
N LYS A 132 -13.98 -8.38 9.41
CA LYS A 132 -15.13 -8.90 10.18
C LYS A 132 -14.68 -9.84 11.30
N PHE A 133 -13.74 -10.72 11.03
CA PHE A 133 -13.18 -11.63 12.03
C PHE A 133 -12.46 -10.86 13.16
N LEU A 134 -11.62 -9.88 12.82
CA LEU A 134 -10.92 -9.05 13.80
C LEU A 134 -11.89 -8.24 14.66
N LYS A 135 -12.90 -7.60 14.05
CA LYS A 135 -13.96 -6.88 14.79
C LYS A 135 -14.69 -7.80 15.75
N LYS A 136 -15.11 -8.99 15.31
CA LYS A 136 -15.79 -9.99 16.17
C LYS A 136 -14.92 -10.41 17.34
N ARG A 137 -13.64 -10.71 17.09
CA ARG A 137 -12.69 -11.10 18.14
C ARG A 137 -12.43 -9.96 19.13
N PHE A 138 -12.36 -8.72 18.65
CA PHE A 138 -12.20 -7.55 19.51
C PHE A 138 -13.39 -7.39 20.46
N VAL A 139 -14.62 -7.43 19.92
CA VAL A 139 -15.85 -7.36 20.70
C VAL A 139 -15.88 -8.46 21.76
N GLN A 140 -15.63 -9.71 21.36
CA GLN A 140 -15.65 -10.85 22.28
C GLN A 140 -14.64 -10.73 23.42
N LYS A 141 -13.44 -10.21 23.15
CA LYS A 141 -12.35 -10.18 24.12
C LYS A 141 -12.34 -8.92 24.99
N PHE A 142 -12.81 -7.79 24.46
CA PHE A 142 -12.59 -6.48 25.07
C PHE A 142 -13.88 -5.69 25.32
N ILE A 143 -14.99 -6.02 24.66
CA ILE A 143 -16.27 -5.33 24.86
C ILE A 143 -17.19 -6.19 25.71
N ASP A 144 -17.46 -7.43 25.30
CA ASP A 144 -18.41 -8.34 25.96
C ASP A 144 -18.16 -8.52 27.47
N PRO A 145 -16.91 -8.69 27.96
CA PRO A 145 -16.66 -8.87 29.39
C PRO A 145 -17.04 -7.67 30.25
N TYR A 146 -17.03 -6.46 29.68
CA TYR A 146 -17.25 -5.21 30.40
C TYR A 146 -18.60 -4.57 30.09
N ASN A 147 -19.36 -5.11 29.14
CA ASN A 147 -20.60 -4.50 28.66
C ASN A 147 -21.69 -4.36 29.75
N LYS A 148 -21.67 -5.23 30.78
CA LYS A 148 -22.57 -5.13 31.94
C LYS A 148 -22.08 -4.13 32.99
N SER A 149 -20.76 -3.91 33.07
CA SER A 149 -20.14 -3.06 34.09
C SER A 149 -20.02 -1.61 33.63
N ILE A 150 -19.93 -1.38 32.33
CA ILE A 150 -19.80 -0.06 31.71
C ILE A 150 -20.99 0.14 30.79
N ALA A 151 -22.00 0.87 31.28
CA ALA A 151 -23.20 1.18 30.52
C ALA A 151 -22.84 1.96 29.24
N GLY A 152 -23.42 1.54 28.11
CA GLY A 152 -23.19 2.18 26.80
C GLY A 152 -21.85 1.84 26.13
N LEU A 153 -21.03 0.94 26.68
CA LEU A 153 -19.73 0.60 26.09
C LEU A 153 -19.86 0.00 24.69
N ALA A 154 -20.76 -0.97 24.50
CA ALA A 154 -20.98 -1.57 23.19
C ALA A 154 -21.51 -0.56 22.17
N ASP A 155 -22.41 0.33 22.59
CA ASP A 155 -22.97 1.36 21.74
C ASP A 155 -21.91 2.39 21.34
N ALA A 156 -21.10 2.87 22.31
CA ALA A 156 -19.99 3.78 22.04
C ALA A 156 -18.96 3.16 21.07
N TYR A 157 -18.64 1.87 21.23
CA TYR A 157 -17.77 1.16 20.30
C TYR A 157 -18.40 1.03 18.90
N ALA A 158 -19.69 0.70 18.81
CA ALA A 158 -20.39 0.59 17.54
C ALA A 158 -20.44 1.95 16.81
N THR A 159 -20.71 3.03 17.54
CA THR A 159 -20.67 4.41 17.05
C THR A 159 -19.27 4.76 16.55
N ALA A 160 -18.22 4.52 17.33
CA ALA A 160 -16.83 4.77 16.90
C ALA A 160 -16.41 3.94 15.68
N CYS A 161 -16.99 2.75 15.49
CA CYS A 161 -16.76 1.92 14.30
C CYS A 161 -17.53 2.39 13.06
N ALA A 162 -18.60 3.16 13.24
CA ALA A 162 -19.45 3.70 12.19
C ALA A 162 -19.06 5.14 11.81
N GLU A 163 -18.54 5.90 12.76
CA GLU A 163 -17.97 7.22 12.54
C GLU A 163 -16.61 7.07 11.83
N LYS A 164 -16.42 7.85 10.76
CA LYS A 164 -15.06 8.14 10.29
C LYS A 164 -14.45 9.01 11.38
N MET A 165 -13.34 8.57 11.99
CA MET A 165 -12.68 9.37 13.05
C MET A 165 -12.47 10.81 12.56
N PRO A 166 -12.74 11.83 13.41
CA PRO A 166 -12.54 13.22 13.03
C PRO A 166 -11.08 13.45 12.65
N HIS A 167 -10.88 14.21 11.58
CA HIS A 167 -9.57 14.60 11.07
C HIS A 167 -8.78 15.29 12.20
N GLU A 168 -7.49 14.99 12.38
CA GLU A 168 -6.65 15.67 13.39
C GLU A 168 -6.64 17.21 13.21
N ASP A 169 -6.92 17.68 11.98
CA ASP A 169 -7.08 19.10 11.65
C ASP A 169 -8.33 19.76 12.29
N GLU A 170 -9.37 18.98 12.57
CA GLU A 170 -10.59 19.47 13.20
C GLU A 170 -10.42 19.64 14.72
N VAL A 171 -9.57 18.81 15.33
CA VAL A 171 -9.20 18.90 16.75
C VAL A 171 -8.37 20.16 17.02
N HIS A 172 -7.43 20.50 16.13
CA HIS A 172 -6.64 21.75 16.25
C HIS A 172 -7.49 23.00 15.98
N SER A 173 -8.41 22.95 15.02
CA SER A 173 -9.31 24.07 14.70
C SER A 173 -10.28 24.37 15.85
N GLN A 174 -10.83 23.32 16.50
CA GLN A 174 -11.71 23.48 17.65
C GLN A 174 -10.97 23.92 18.93
N GLN A 175 -9.68 23.61 19.08
CA GLN A 175 -8.89 24.10 20.19
C GLN A 175 -8.55 25.58 20.01
N HIS A 176 -8.13 25.99 18.81
CA HIS A 176 -7.82 27.40 18.53
C HIS A 176 -9.05 28.31 18.62
N ALA A 177 -10.22 27.85 18.18
CA ALA A 177 -11.49 28.57 18.32
C ALA A 177 -11.94 28.72 19.78
N ARG A 178 -11.73 27.69 20.62
CA ARG A 178 -12.03 27.75 22.05
C ARG A 178 -11.09 28.68 22.81
N ASP A 179 -9.83 28.75 22.39
CA ASP A 179 -8.83 29.63 23.00
C ASP A 179 -9.04 31.10 22.60
N THR A 180 -9.47 31.37 21.36
CA THR A 180 -9.83 32.74 20.91
C THR A 180 -11.10 33.27 21.58
N GLU A 181 -12.11 32.43 21.81
CA GLU A 181 -13.34 32.84 22.52
C GLU A 181 -13.06 33.14 24.01
N LYS A 182 -12.19 32.36 24.66
CA LYS A 182 -11.74 32.63 26.05
C LYS A 182 -10.91 33.90 26.19
N GLN A 183 -10.19 34.30 25.14
CA GLN A 183 -9.43 35.55 25.13
C GLN A 183 -10.32 36.78 24.88
N ARG A 184 -11.47 36.61 24.23
CA ARG A 184 -12.44 37.68 23.95
C ARG A 184 -13.34 38.01 25.14
N GLN A 185 -13.44 37.10 26.11
CA GLN A 185 -14.26 37.24 27.32
C GLN A 185 -13.44 37.65 28.58
N ARG A 186 -12.20 38.11 28.39
CA ARG A 186 -11.35 38.71 29.43
C ARG A 186 -11.06 40.16 29.08
#